data_AF-A0A971Q1J7-F1
#
_entry.id   AF-A0A971Q1J7-F1
#
_cell.length_a   1.000
_cell.length_b   1.000
_cell.length_c   1.000
_cell.angle_alpha   90.00
_cell.angle_beta   90.00
_cell.angle_gamma   90.00
#
_symmetry.space_group_name_H-M   'P 1'
#
loop_
_entity.id
_entity.type
_entity.pdbx_description
1 polymer ?
#
loop_
_entity_poly.entity_id
_entity_poly.type
_entity_poly.pdbx_seq_one_letter_code
_entity_poly.pdbx_strand_id
1 'polypeptide(L)' 'MPNIETRPLIIEEFDEKLWLAIVDKVTVLPDGGFMFTFKDGTDIEA' A
#
# COMPACT_ATOMS: atom_id res chain seq x y z
N MET A 1 2.72 17.49 1.04
CA MET A 1 2.92 16.05 0.73
C MET A 1 3.22 15.36 2.05
N PRO A 2 2.49 14.32 2.48
CA PRO A 2 2.80 13.65 3.74
C PRO A 2 4.16 12.95 3.64
N ASN A 3 5.04 13.17 4.61
CA ASN A 3 6.33 12.49 4.69
C ASN A 3 6.13 11.13 5.37
N ILE A 4 6.49 10.05 4.69
CA ILE A 4 6.35 8.70 5.24
C ILE A 4 7.42 8.39 6.29
N GLU A 5 8.57 9.05 6.18
CA GLU A 5 9.75 8.81 7.02
C GLU A 5 9.53 9.26 8.46
N THR A 6 8.53 10.12 8.72
CA THR A 6 8.21 10.61 10.07
C THR A 6 7.17 9.77 10.79
N ARG A 7 6.69 8.68 10.17
CA ARG A 7 5.61 7.86 10.71
C ARG A 7 6.16 6.70 11.55
N PRO A 8 5.44 6.29 12.60
CA PRO A 8 5.83 5.12 13.39
C PRO A 8 5.84 3.86 12.49
N LEU A 9 6.80 2.98 12.75
CA LEU A 9 7.01 1.75 11.97
C LEU A 9 5.81 0.78 12.07
N ILE A 10 5.09 0.87 13.19
CA ILE A 10 3.87 0.11 13.48
C ILE A 10 2.73 1.11 13.51
N ILE A 11 1.70 0.82 12.72
CA ILE A 11 0.43 1.55 12.69
C ILE A 11 -0.62 0.66 13.34
N GLU A 12 -1.29 1.16 14.37
CA GLU A 12 -2.32 0.42 15.10
C GLU A 12 -3.69 0.46 14.41
N GLU A 13 -3.86 1.36 13.43
CA GLU A 13 -5.08 1.53 12.65
C GLU A 13 -4.77 1.81 11.17
N PHE A 14 -5.78 1.64 10.32
CA PHE A 14 -5.69 1.94 8.90
C PHE A 14 -5.57 3.45 8.66
N ASP A 15 -4.50 3.87 7.99
CA ASP A 15 -4.30 5.26 7.55
C ASP A 15 -4.45 5.38 6.03
N GLU A 16 -5.61 5.86 5.58
CA GLU A 16 -5.92 6.07 4.16
C GLU A 16 -4.86 6.92 3.43
N LYS A 17 -4.34 7.95 4.09
CA LYS A 17 -3.32 8.83 3.49
C LYS A 17 -1.99 8.11 3.33
N LEU A 18 -1.68 7.14 4.20
CA LEU A 18 -0.50 6.28 4.03
C LEU A 18 -0.66 5.42 2.79
N TRP A 19 -1.81 4.76 2.67
CA TRP A 19 -2.10 3.84 1.59
C TRP A 19 -2.00 4.53 0.23
N LEU A 20 -2.58 5.73 0.09
CA LEU A 20 -2.43 6.55 -1.12
C LEU A 20 -0.99 7.02 -1.37
N ALA A 21 -0.18 7.16 -0.33
CA ALA A 21 1.22 7.55 -0.46
C ALA A 21 2.10 6.40 -0.94
N ILE A 22 1.83 5.15 -0.55
CA ILE A 22 2.70 3.99 -0.83
C ILE A 22 2.26 3.10 -1.98
N VAL A 23 0.95 2.95 -2.20
CA VAL A 23 0.44 2.08 -3.26
C VAL A 23 0.57 2.81 -4.59
N ASP A 24 1.10 2.12 -5.58
CA ASP A 24 1.11 2.56 -6.97
C ASP A 24 -0.20 2.16 -7.66
N LYS A 25 -0.53 0.87 -7.61
CA LYS A 25 -1.77 0.32 -8.19
C LYS A 25 -2.22 -0.94 -7.47
N VAL A 26 -3.50 -1.25 -7.65
CA VAL A 26 -4.10 -2.52 -7.25
C VAL A 26 -4.60 -3.23 -8.50
N THR A 27 -4.22 -4.49 -8.67
CA THR A 27 -4.65 -5.34 -9.79
C THR A 27 -5.61 -6.40 -9.26
N VAL A 28 -6.81 -6.47 -9.83
CA VAL A 28 -7.75 -7.57 -9.58
C VAL A 28 -7.35 -8.75 -10.46
N LEU A 29 -7.13 -9.90 -9.84
CA LEU A 29 -6.75 -11.13 -10.52
C LEU A 29 -7.99 -11.89 -11.04
N PRO A 30 -7.85 -12.78 -12.03
CA PRO A 30 -8.97 -13.53 -12.60
C PRO A 30 -9.74 -14.41 -11.61
N ASP A 31 -9.11 -14.83 -10.51
CA ASP A 31 -9.70 -15.61 -9.42
C ASP A 31 -10.37 -14.75 -8.34
N GLY A 32 -10.34 -13.42 -8.49
CA GLY A 32 -10.86 -12.47 -7.51
C GLY A 32 -9.86 -12.06 -6.43
N GLY A 33 -8.61 -12.54 -6.50
CA GLY A 33 -7.52 -12.07 -5.65
C GLY A 33 -7.09 -10.63 -5.96
N PHE A 34 -6.32 -10.04 -5.05
CA PHE A 34 -5.77 -8.69 -5.22
C PHE A 34 -4.24 -8.73 -5.16
N MET A 35 -3.62 -8.09 -6.14
CA MET A 35 -2.19 -7.80 -6.12
C MET A 35 -1.97 -6.30 -5.91
N PHE A 36 -1.30 -5.96 -4.81
CA PHE A 36 -0.91 -4.60 -4.48
C PHE A 36 0.52 -4.37 -4.95
N THR A 37 0.69 -3.43 -5.87
CA THR A 37 2.01 -2.94 -6.28
C THR A 37 2.30 -1.64 -5.54
N PHE A 38 3.41 -1.61 -4.81
CA PHE A 38 3.89 -0.42 -4.11
C PHE A 38 4.81 0.40 -5.02
N LYS A 39 4.97 1.69 -4.70
CA LYS A 39 5.80 2.62 -5.49
C LYS A 39 7.28 2.29 -5.51
N ASP A 40 7.75 1.45 -4.59
CA ASP A 40 9.12 0.91 -4.59
C ASP A 40 9.29 -0.32 -5.50
N GLY A 41 8.21 -0.79 -6.13
CA GLY A 41 8.18 -1.97 -7.00
C GLY A 41 7.90 -3.28 -6.27
N THR A 42 7.67 -3.26 -4.95
CA THR A 42 7.26 -4.45 -4.19
C THR A 42 5.84 -4.85 -4.58
N ASP A 43 5.62 -6.15 -4.78
CA ASP A 43 4.30 -6.72 -5.00
C ASP A 43 3.90 -7.61 -3.81
N ILE A 44 2.66 -7.45 -3.34
CA ILE A 44 2.06 -8.27 -2.28
C ILE A 44 0.69 -8.79 -2.75
N GLU A 45 0.49 -10.10 -2.62
CA GLU A 45 -0.80 -10.77 -2.85
C GLU A 45 -1.59 -10.86 -1.53
N ALA A 46 -2.90 -10.61 -1.59
CA ALA A 46 -3.82 -10.59 -0.44
C ALA A 46 -4.89 -11.68 -0.52
#